data_AF-A0A939BS61-F1
#
_entry.id   AF-A0A939BS61-F1
#
_cell.length_a   1.000
_cell.length_b   1.000
_cell.length_c   1.000
_cell.angle_alpha   90.00
_cell.angle_beta   90.00
_cell.angle_gamma   90.00
#
_symmetry.space_group_name_H-M   'P 1'
#
loop_
_entity.id
_entity.type
_entity.pdbx_description
1 polymer ?
#
loop_
_entity_poly.entity_id
_entity_poly.type
_entity_poly.pdbx_seq_one_letter_code
_entity_poly.pdbx_strand_id
1 'polypeptide(L)' 'MQFQLTTIHVNDLEESLNFYQDVLNLAEVKRLNPRPGVEISFLQDEGGTIELISRGRSRSR' A
#
# COMPACT_ATOMS: atom_id res chain seq x y z
N MET A 1 -22.31 8.24 3.01
CA MET A 1 -21.19 7.29 3.21
C MET A 1 -19.91 8.03 2.90
N GLN A 2 -18.95 8.06 3.82
CA GLN A 2 -17.61 8.57 3.56
C GLN A 2 -16.69 7.37 3.35
N PHE A 3 -16.06 7.27 2.18
CA PHE A 3 -15.08 6.22 1.89
C PHE A 3 -13.78 6.58 2.63
N GLN A 4 -13.54 5.97 3.79
CA GLN A 4 -12.41 6.31 4.65
C GLN A 4 -11.13 5.52 4.30
N LEU A 5 -11.28 4.28 3.83
CA LEU A 5 -10.17 3.38 3.55
C LEU A 5 -10.44 2.54 2.32
N THR A 6 -9.47 2.47 1.41
CA THR A 6 -9.47 1.53 0.28
C THR A 6 -8.20 0.69 0.31
N THR A 7 -8.36 -0.64 0.31
CA THR A 7 -7.24 -1.58 0.24
C THR A 7 -6.97 -1.99 -1.21
N ILE A 8 -5.71 -1.94 -1.63
CA ILE A 8 -5.24 -2.28 -2.97
C ILE A 8 -4.15 -3.35 -2.85
N HIS A 9 -4.33 -4.47 -3.55
CA HIS A 9 -3.30 -5.50 -3.68
C HIS A 9 -2.30 -5.11 -4.76
N VAL A 10 -1.02 -5.11 -4.42
CA VAL A 10 0.08 -4.76 -5.32
C VAL A 10 1.09 -5.90 -5.44
N ASN A 11 1.80 -5.96 -6.56
CA ASN A 11 2.82 -6.98 -6.79
C ASN A 11 4.17 -6.62 -6.18
N ASP A 12 4.47 -5.33 -6.12
CA ASP A 12 5.70 -4.74 -5.57
C ASP A 12 5.29 -3.48 -4.79
N LEU A 13 5.62 -3.44 -3.50
CA LEU A 13 5.19 -2.35 -2.63
C LEU A 13 5.98 -1.07 -2.91
N GLU A 14 7.28 -1.18 -3.15
CA GLU A 14 8.16 -0.03 -3.38
C GLU A 14 7.86 0.64 -4.72
N GLU A 15 7.68 -0.13 -5.79
CA GLU A 15 7.27 0.41 -7.09
C GLU A 15 5.93 1.15 -7.00
N SER A 16 4.97 0.56 -6.28
CA SER A 16 3.66 1.18 -6.07
C SER A 16 3.77 2.46 -5.25
N LEU A 17 4.56 2.44 -4.16
CA LEU A 17 4.78 3.60 -3.31
C LEU A 17 5.38 4.76 -4.09
N ASN A 18 6.33 4.52 -5.00
CA ASN A 18 6.86 5.57 -5.87
C ASN A 18 5.76 6.20 -6.73
N PHE A 19 4.85 5.40 -7.30
CA PHE A 19 3.72 5.95 -8.05
C PHE A 19 2.79 6.80 -7.17
N TYR A 20 2.34 6.28 -6.03
CA TYR A 20 1.39 7.00 -5.18
C TYR A 20 2.01 8.23 -4.47
N GLN A 21 3.31 8.21 -4.20
CA GLN A 21 4.02 9.37 -3.65
C GLN A 21 4.41 10.36 -4.74
N ASP A 22 5.04 9.95 -5.83
CA ASP A 22 5.62 10.88 -6.81
C ASP A 22 4.57 11.43 -7.79
N VAL A 23 3.57 10.62 -8.16
CA VAL A 23 2.55 11.02 -9.13
C VAL A 23 1.33 11.62 -8.44
N LEU A 24 0.90 11.03 -7.33
CA LEU A 24 -0.31 11.44 -6.61
C LEU A 24 -0.04 12.26 -5.35
N ASN A 25 1.23 12.42 -4.95
CA ASN A 25 1.63 13.21 -3.78
C ASN A 25 0.97 12.77 -2.47
N LEU A 26 0.66 11.48 -2.34
CA LEU A 26 0.12 10.91 -1.11
C LEU A 26 1.26 10.60 -0.14
N ALA A 27 1.11 10.97 1.13
CA ALA A 27 2.13 10.70 2.13
C ALA A 27 1.99 9.29 2.70
N GLU A 28 3.07 8.51 2.75
CA GLU A 28 3.11 7.27 3.52
C GLU A 28 3.11 7.60 5.02
N VAL A 29 2.05 7.22 5.72
CA VAL A 29 1.85 7.54 7.16
C VAL A 29 2.16 6.37 8.08
N LYS A 30 2.16 5.13 7.55
CA LYS A 30 2.42 3.92 8.33
C LYS A 30 2.84 2.77 7.44
N ARG A 31 3.80 1.97 7.92
CA ARG A 31 4.21 0.69 7.30
C ARG A 31 4.15 -0.45 8.32
N LEU A 32 3.70 -1.62 7.89
CA LEU A 32 3.60 -2.84 8.69
C LEU A 32 4.17 -4.04 7.94
N ASN A 33 4.85 -4.92 8.67
CA ASN A 33 5.37 -6.21 8.18
C ASN A 33 4.86 -7.33 9.10
N PRO A 34 3.56 -7.67 9.05
CA PRO A 34 2.93 -8.53 10.06
C PRO A 34 3.46 -9.97 10.05
N ARG A 35 3.99 -10.42 8.91
CA ARG A 35 4.63 -11.74 8.75
C ARG A 35 5.57 -11.73 7.54
N PRO A 36 6.53 -12.67 7.46
CA PRO A 36 7.42 -12.78 6.31
C PRO A 36 6.63 -12.86 4.99
N GLY A 37 7.05 -12.06 4.01
CA GLY A 37 6.42 -12.00 2.69
C GLY A 37 5.06 -11.28 2.67
N VAL A 38 4.68 -10.53 3.70
CA VAL A 38 3.56 -9.59 3.62
C VAL A 38 4.02 -8.22 4.08
N GLU A 39 3.85 -7.24 3.21
CA GLU A 39 4.20 -5.85 3.46
C GLU A 39 2.95 -4.99 3.23
N ILE A 40 2.71 -4.03 4.12
CA ILE A 40 1.53 -3.17 4.09
C ILE A 40 1.97 -1.73 4.32
N SER A 41 1.56 -0.81 3.45
CA SER A 41 1.75 0.63 3.65
C SER A 41 0.43 1.37 3.56
N PHE A 42 0.25 2.34 4.45
CA PHE A 42 -0.90 3.24 4.46
C PHE A 42 -0.44 4.59 3.93
N LEU A 43 -1.12 5.08 2.89
CA LEU A 43 -0.96 6.42 2.37
C LEU A 43 -2.21 7.23 2.68
N GLN A 44 -2.04 8.50 2.99
CA GLN A 44 -3.15 9.36 3.38
C GLN A 44 -3.05 10.75 2.75
N ASP A 45 -4.21 11.31 2.43
CA ASP A 45 -4.42 12.73 2.15
C ASP A 45 -5.61 13.29 2.97
N GLU A 46 -6.05 14.50 2.63
CA GLU A 46 -7.22 15.13 3.26
C GLU A 46 -8.54 14.38 2.96
N GLY A 47 -8.58 13.59 1.88
CA GLY A 47 -9.74 12.88 1.38
C GLY A 47 -9.92 11.46 1.92
N GLY A 48 -8.83 10.79 2.34
CA GLY A 48 -8.91 9.47 2.96
C GLY A 48 -7.59 8.71 2.99
N THR A 49 -7.69 7.40 3.26
CA THR A 49 -6.55 6.50 3.38
C THR A 49 -6.58 5.42 2.28
N ILE A 50 -5.42 5.13 1.71
CA ILE A 50 -5.18 3.96 0.86
C ILE A 50 -4.27 2.99 1.62
N GLU A 51 -4.62 1.72 1.65
CA GLU A 51 -3.79 0.64 2.16
C GLU A 51 -3.25 -0.18 0.98
N LEU A 52 -1.95 -0.14 0.74
CA LEU A 52 -1.26 -0.99 -0.23
C LEU A 52 -0.79 -2.27 0.46
N ILE A 53 -1.17 -3.43 -0.06
CA ILE A 53 -0.76 -4.74 0.46
C ILE A 53 -0.01 -5.51 -0.62
N SER A 54 1.28 -5.75 -0.40
CA SER A 54 2.08 -6.71 -1.16
C SER A 54 2.12 -8.06 -0.45
N ARG A 55 1.91 -9.14 -1.22
CA ARG A 55 2.10 -10.51 -0.77
C ARG A 55 3.17 -11.15 -1.63
N GLY A 56 4.27 -11.57 -1.00
CA GLY A 56 5.29 -12.40 -1.61
C GLY A 56 4.64 -13.60 -2.26
N ARG A 57 4.70 -13.66 -3.60
CA ARG A 57 4.22 -14.83 -4.33
C ARG A 57 5.02 -16.04 -3.85
N SER A 58 4.35 -16.99 -3.20
CA SER A 58 4.80 -18.37 -3.28
C SER A 58 4.78 -18.73 -4.76
N ARG A 59 5.94 -18.64 -5.42
CA ARG A 59 6.12 -19.18 -6.76
C ARG A 59 6.01 -20.69 -6.61
N SER A 60 4.80 -21.23 -6.71
CA SER A 60 4.64 -22.63 -7.10
C SER A 60 5.16 -22.72 -8.53
N ARG A 61 6.42 -23.12 -8.66
CA ARG A 61 6.95 -23.67 -9.91
C ARG A 61 6.31 -25.04 -10.15
#